data_AF-A0A0F6YJQ9-F1
#
_entry.id   AF-A0A0F6YJQ9-F1
#
_cell.length_a   1.000
_cell.length_b   1.000
_cell.length_c   1.000
_cell.angle_alpha   90.00
_cell.angle_beta   90.00
_cell.angle_gamma   90.00
#
_symmetry.space_group_name_H-M   'P 1'
#
loop_
_entity.id
_entity.type
_entity.pdbx_description
1 polymer ?
#
loop_
_entity_poly.entity_id
_entity_poly.type
_entity_poly.pdbx_seq_one_letter_code
_entity_poly.pdbx_strand_id
1 'polypeptide(L)'
;MDEDLERAWNDVLAAWDDGDRHKRFLVLAETTDRLAEAGRRYREVKEHDPERRAEAERRIDEILGRAMARMKVIEQRDEKPSRSKLEWVAFGVSAALIAAALYQLLGR
;
A
#
# COMPACT_ATOMS: atom_id res chain seq x y z
N MET A 1 -5.63 8.66 -23.03
CA MET A 1 -4.44 7.84 -22.74
C MET A 1 -3.47 8.75 -22.04
N ASP A 2 -2.86 8.30 -20.95
CA ASP A 2 -1.83 9.07 -20.26
C ASP A 2 -0.54 9.00 -21.09
N GLU A 3 -0.13 10.13 -21.67
CA GLU A 3 0.96 10.21 -22.65
C GLU A 3 2.31 9.80 -22.03
N ASP A 4 2.50 10.06 -20.74
CA ASP A 4 3.75 9.72 -20.04
C ASP A 4 3.83 8.21 -19.77
N LEU A 5 2.70 7.58 -19.44
CA LEU A 5 2.63 6.13 -19.25
C LEU A 5 2.87 5.38 -20.56
N GLU A 6 2.31 5.90 -21.66
CA GLU A 6 2.52 5.35 -23.01
C GLU A 6 3.98 5.49 -23.44
N ARG A 7 4.60 6.65 -23.21
CA ARG A 7 6.03 6.88 -23.49
C ARG A 7 6.91 5.92 -22.69
N ALA A 8 6.66 5.78 -21.39
CA ALA A 8 7.43 4.86 -20.54
C ALA A 8 7.23 3.40 -20.95
N TRP A 9 6.06 3.02 -21.45
CA TRP A 9 5.83 1.69 -22.00
C TRP A 9 6.60 1.45 -23.29
N ASN A 10 6.60 2.42 -24.20
CA ASN A 10 7.39 2.34 -25.42
C ASN A 10 8.90 2.23 -25.12
N ASP A 11 9.37 2.91 -24.08
CA ASP A 11 10.74 2.78 -23.60
C ASP A 11 11.05 1.34 -23.15
N VAL A 12 10.13 0.70 -22.41
CA VAL A 12 10.26 -0.73 -22.02
C VAL A 12 10.32 -1.63 -23.26
N LEU A 13 9.43 -1.42 -24.23
CA LEU A 13 9.41 -2.24 -25.45
C LEU A 13 10.70 -2.11 -26.27
N ALA A 14 11.27 -0.90 -26.32
CA ALA A 14 12.50 -0.60 -27.05
C ALA A 14 13.76 -1.23 -26.44
N ALA A 15 13.77 -1.49 -25.13
CA ALA A 15 14.87 -2.17 -24.44
C ALA A 15 14.31 -3.09 -23.35
N TRP A 16 13.75 -4.22 -23.80
CA TRP A 16 13.07 -5.18 -22.94
C TRP A 16 13.98 -5.84 -21.90
N ASP A 17 15.24 -6.07 -22.22
CA ASP A 17 16.16 -6.69 -21.26
C ASP A 17 16.69 -5.68 -20.22
N ASP A 18 16.35 -4.40 -20.35
CA ASP A 18 16.70 -3.35 -19.40
C ASP A 18 15.71 -3.33 -18.22
N GLY A 19 16.09 -4.05 -17.16
CA GLY A 19 15.32 -4.12 -15.92
C GLY A 19 15.04 -2.75 -15.28
N ASP A 20 15.83 -1.71 -15.54
CA ASP A 20 15.59 -0.37 -14.98
C ASP A 20 14.48 0.37 -15.73
N ARG A 21 14.23 0.07 -17.01
CA ARG A 21 13.05 0.58 -17.72
C ARG A 21 11.77 -0.02 -17.17
N HIS A 22 11.77 -1.33 -16.91
CA HIS A 22 10.64 -2.00 -16.26
C HIS A 22 10.31 -1.38 -14.91
N LYS A 23 11.32 -1.18 -14.04
CA LYS A 23 11.14 -0.54 -12.73
C LYS A 23 10.55 0.86 -12.85
N ARG A 24 11.10 1.71 -13.73
CA ARG A 24 10.60 3.09 -13.94
C ARG A 24 9.15 3.11 -14.39
N PHE A 25 8.79 2.25 -15.34
CA PHE A 25 7.41 2.09 -15.80
C PHE A 25 6.47 1.65 -14.67
N LEU A 26 6.87 0.66 -13.87
CA LEU A 26 6.06 0.18 -12.74
C LEU A 26 5.87 1.24 -11.65
N VAL A 27 6.92 2.00 -11.32
CA VAL A 27 6.83 3.13 -10.39
C VAL A 27 5.86 4.19 -10.92
N LEU A 28 5.97 4.56 -12.20
CA LEU A 28 5.06 5.53 -12.81
C LEU A 28 3.60 5.03 -12.75
N ALA A 29 3.37 3.77 -13.13
CA ALA A 29 2.05 3.16 -13.07
C ALA A 29 1.49 3.09 -11.64
N GLU A 30 2.33 2.87 -10.63
CA GLU A 30 1.93 2.88 -9.23
C GLU A 30 1.55 4.28 -8.75
N THR A 31 2.36 5.29 -9.07
CA THR A 31 2.12 6.68 -8.66
C THR A 31 0.88 7.30 -9.30
N THR A 32 0.49 6.81 -10.48
CA THR A 32 -0.65 7.30 -11.26
C THR A 32 -1.91 6.43 -11.10
N ASP A 33 -1.89 5.42 -10.21
CA ASP A 33 -2.98 4.46 -9.98
C ASP A 33 -3.37 3.67 -11.25
N ARG A 34 -2.38 3.36 -12.09
CA ARG A 34 -2.50 2.65 -13.37
C ARG A 34 -1.89 1.24 -13.37
N LEU A 35 -1.68 0.63 -12.20
CA LEU A 35 -1.15 -0.74 -12.09
C LEU A 35 -1.98 -1.78 -12.87
N ALA A 36 -3.30 -1.62 -12.91
CA ALA A 36 -4.18 -2.51 -13.68
C ALA A 36 -3.90 -2.43 -15.20
N GLU A 37 -3.58 -1.24 -15.70
CA GLU A 37 -3.23 -1.02 -17.10
C GLU A 37 -1.86 -1.57 -17.44
N ALA A 38 -0.87 -1.36 -16.57
CA ALA A 38 0.44 -2.01 -16.67
C ALA A 38 0.29 -3.55 -16.73
N GLY A 39 -0.56 -4.12 -15.88
CA GLY A 39 -0.83 -5.56 -15.87
C GLY A 39 -1.43 -6.07 -17.18
N ARG A 40 -2.33 -5.30 -17.82
CA ARG A 40 -2.87 -5.65 -19.15
C ARG A 40 -1.78 -5.69 -20.20
N ARG A 41 -0.92 -4.67 -20.25
CA ARG A 41 0.18 -4.57 -21.23
C ARG A 41 1.16 -5.75 -21.12
N TYR A 42 1.55 -6.13 -19.90
CA TYR A 42 2.40 -7.32 -19.73
C TYR A 42 1.69 -8.63 -20.07
N ARG A 43 0.37 -8.76 -19.79
CA ARG A 43 -0.38 -9.96 -20.21
C ARG A 43 -0.42 -10.10 -21.73
N GLU A 44 -0.62 -8.99 -22.44
CA GLU A 44 -0.59 -8.97 -23.90
C GLU A 44 0.78 -9.45 -24.44
N VAL A 45 1.89 -8.94 -23.88
CA VAL A 45 3.22 -9.44 -24.24
C VAL A 45 3.37 -10.94 -23.92
N LYS A 46 2.92 -11.38 -22.74
CA LYS A 46 2.98 -12.80 -22.34
C LYS A 46 2.26 -13.74 -23.31
N GLU A 47 1.13 -13.27 -23.84
CA GLU A 47 0.26 -14.03 -24.74
C GLU A 47 0.81 -14.06 -26.17
N HIS A 48 1.34 -12.93 -26.66
CA HIS A 48 1.73 -12.76 -28.06
C HIS A 48 3.23 -12.91 -28.35
N ASP A 49 4.10 -12.83 -27.34
CA ASP A 49 5.54 -12.95 -27.48
C ASP A 49 6.10 -14.08 -26.59
N PRO A 50 6.33 -15.27 -27.16
CA PRO A 50 6.89 -16.41 -26.42
C PRO A 50 8.30 -16.17 -25.85
N GLU A 51 9.12 -15.32 -26.50
CA GLU A 51 10.49 -15.04 -26.06
C GLU A 51 10.47 -14.16 -24.80
N ARG A 52 9.55 -13.20 -24.75
CA ARG A 52 9.39 -12.27 -23.62
C ARG A 52 8.48 -12.80 -22.52
N ARG A 53 7.79 -13.92 -22.76
CA ARG A 53 6.76 -14.49 -21.86
C ARG A 53 7.21 -14.62 -20.42
N ALA A 54 8.38 -15.21 -20.17
CA ALA A 54 8.86 -15.48 -18.82
C ALA A 54 9.13 -14.19 -18.02
N GLU A 55 9.68 -13.17 -18.69
CA GLU A 55 9.88 -11.86 -18.04
C GLU A 55 8.55 -11.15 -17.82
N ALA A 56 7.63 -11.18 -18.80
CA ALA A 56 6.32 -10.60 -18.66
C ALA A 56 5.54 -11.21 -17.48
N GLU A 57 5.63 -12.52 -17.27
CA GLU A 57 5.04 -13.22 -16.12
C GLU A 57 5.62 -12.72 -14.79
N ARG A 58 6.95 -12.64 -14.68
CA ARG A 58 7.61 -12.06 -13.48
C ARG A 58 7.12 -10.64 -13.18
N ARG A 59 6.92 -9.80 -14.21
CA ARG A 59 6.43 -8.43 -14.04
C ARG A 59 4.96 -8.37 -13.64
N ILE A 60 4.14 -9.31 -14.12
CA ILE A 60 2.73 -9.44 -13.68
C ILE A 60 2.68 -9.76 -12.18
N ASP A 61 3.51 -10.70 -11.71
CA ASP A 61 3.58 -11.04 -10.29
C ASP A 61 4.04 -9.87 -9.43
N GLU A 62 5.03 -9.09 -9.91
CA GLU A 62 5.48 -7.87 -9.26
C GLU A 62 4.34 -6.83 -9.12
N ILE A 63 3.56 -6.64 -10.19
CA ILE A 63 2.39 -5.74 -10.19
C ILE A 63 1.35 -6.18 -9.15
N LEU A 64 1.07 -7.48 -9.07
CA LEU A 64 0.15 -8.04 -8.08
C LEU A 64 0.66 -7.81 -6.66
N GLY A 65 1.96 -8.04 -6.42
CA GLY A 65 2.60 -7.77 -5.13
C GLY A 65 2.43 -6.30 -4.70
N ARG A 66 2.67 -5.35 -5.61
CA ARG A 66 2.48 -3.90 -5.36
C ARG A 66 1.03 -3.56 -5.04
N ALA A 67 0.09 -4.09 -5.82
CA ALA A 67 -1.34 -3.86 -5.59
C ALA A 67 -1.79 -4.37 -4.22
N MET A 68 -1.38 -5.58 -3.83
CA MET A 68 -1.68 -6.15 -2.51
C MET A 68 -1.05 -5.35 -1.36
N ALA A 69 0.20 -4.89 -1.52
CA ALA A 69 0.87 -4.07 -0.52
C ALA A 69 0.10 -2.76 -0.27
N ARG A 70 -0.40 -2.11 -1.33
CA ARG A 70 -1.21 -0.90 -1.23
C ARG A 70 -2.52 -1.13 -0.47
N MET A 71 -3.19 -2.26 -0.68
CA MET A 71 -4.40 -2.62 0.07
C MET A 71 -4.13 -2.79 1.58
N LYS A 72 -3.02 -3.46 1.96
CA LYS A 72 -2.64 -3.65 3.36
C LYS A 72 -2.36 -2.33 4.08
N VAL A 73 -1.74 -1.35 3.40
CA VAL A 73 -1.49 -0.02 3.97
C VAL A 73 -2.79 0.74 4.24
N ILE A 74 -3.81 0.54 3.40
CA ILE A 74 -5.14 1.13 3.64
C ILE A 74 -5.79 0.50 4.87
N GLU A 75 -5.73 -0.83 4.99
CA GLU A 75 -6.28 -1.56 6.15
C GLU A 75 -5.63 -1.13 7.48
N GLN A 76 -4.31 -0.96 7.52
CA GLN A 76 -3.60 -0.49 8.73
C GLN A 76 -3.92 0.95 9.13
N ARG A 77 -4.33 1.81 8.17
CA ARG A 77 -4.73 3.19 8.48
C ARG A 77 -6.09 3.28 9.17
N ASP A 78 -6.95 2.28 8.99
CA ASP A 78 -8.28 2.23 9.60
C ASP A 78 -8.27 1.67 11.04
N GLU A 79 -7.15 1.10 11.50
CA GLU A 79 -6.91 0.83 12.92
C GLU A 79 -6.73 2.15 13.68
N LYS A 80 -7.85 2.75 14.09
CA LYS A 80 -7.89 3.92 14.99
C LYS A 80 -6.97 3.66 16.19
N PRO A 81 -6.11 4.64 16.59
CA PRO A 81 -5.29 4.48 17.77
C PRO A 81 -6.17 4.23 18.99
N SER A 82 -5.79 3.23 19.79
CA SER A 82 -6.54 2.67 20.90
C SER A 82 -6.99 3.74 21.92
N ARG A 83 -8.19 4.31 21.75
CA ARG A 83 -8.83 5.16 22.77
C ARG A 83 -8.96 4.44 24.12
N SER A 84 -9.00 3.11 24.10
CA SER A 84 -9.08 2.23 25.27
C SER A 84 -8.05 2.55 26.36
N LYS A 85 -6.78 2.84 26.03
CA LYS A 85 -5.77 3.11 27.07
C LYS A 85 -5.98 4.47 27.75
N LEU A 86 -6.41 5.48 26.99
CA LEU A 86 -6.64 6.82 27.53
C LEU A 86 -7.89 6.84 28.43
N GLU A 87 -8.93 6.11 28.05
CA GLU A 87 -10.15 5.95 28.86
C GLU A 87 -9.88 5.21 30.17
N TRP A 88 -9.04 4.16 30.16
CA TRP A 88 -8.63 3.46 31.37
C TRP A 88 -7.81 4.34 32.33
N VAL A 89 -6.92 5.17 31.79
CA VAL A 89 -6.14 6.13 32.60
C VAL A 89 -7.07 7.19 33.20
N ALA A 90 -7.98 7.76 32.41
CA ALA A 90 -8.95 8.76 32.88
C ALA A 90 -9.88 8.19 33.96
N PHE A 91 -10.33 6.95 33.81
CA PHE A 91 -11.13 6.26 34.81
C PHE A 91 -10.34 6.04 36.11
N GLY A 92 -9.09 5.59 36.01
CA GLY A 92 -8.22 5.38 37.18
C GLY A 92 -7.99 6.67 37.97
N VAL A 93 -7.70 7.78 37.28
CA VAL A 93 -7.53 9.09 37.93
C VAL A 93 -8.82 9.56 38.61
N SER A 94 -9.97 9.40 37.95
CA SER A 94 -11.26 9.80 38.51
C SER A 94 -11.61 8.99 39.76
N ALA A 95 -11.41 7.66 39.71
CA ALA A 95 -11.64 6.79 40.85
C ALA A 95 -10.73 7.12 42.05
N ALA A 96 -9.45 7.43 41.79
CA ALA A 96 -8.51 7.82 42.83
C ALA A 96 -8.90 9.15 43.52
N LEU A 97 -9.37 10.14 42.75
CA LEU A 97 -9.84 11.42 43.29
C LEU A 97 -11.10 11.25 44.15
N ILE A 98 -12.06 10.42 43.71
CA ILE A 98 -13.26 10.12 44.48
C ILE A 98 -12.90 9.40 45.80
N ALA A 99 -12.03 8.39 45.74
CA ALA A 99 -11.57 7.66 46.92
C ALA A 99 -10.85 8.59 47.93
N ALA A 100 -10.00 9.49 47.44
CA ALA A 100 -9.31 10.47 48.29
C ALA A 100 -10.29 11.44 48.97
N ALA A 101 -11.31 11.93 48.24
CA ALA A 101 -12.32 12.81 48.79
C ALA A 101 -13.18 12.11 49.86
N LEU A 102 -13.58 10.86 49.62
CA LEU A 102 -14.32 10.06 50.60
C LEU A 102 -13.49 9.78 51.85
N TYR A 103 -12.20 9.50 51.70
CA TYR A 103 -11.30 9.30 52.84
C TYR A 103 -11.20 10.55 53.72
N GLN A 104 -11.12 11.75 53.13
CA GLN A 104 -11.11 13.00 53.90
C GLN A 104 -12.44 13.29 54.60
N LEU A 105 -13.57 12.87 54.02
CA LEU A 105 -14.91 13.05 54.61
C LEU A 105 -15.19 12.06 55.75
N LEU A 106 -14.72 10.82 55.64
CA LEU A 106 -14.93 9.75 56.63
C LEU A 106 -13.87 9.71 57.73
N GLY A 107 -12.66 10.21 57.45
CA GLY A 107 -11.55 10.27 58.40
C GLY A 107 -11.51 11.53 59.27
N ARG A 108 -12.58 12.32 59.28
CA ARG A 108 -12.78 13.53 60.10
C ARG A 108 -13.89 13.26 61.12
#